data_AF-A0A059D9A9-F1
#
_entry.id   AF-A0A059D9A9-F1
#
_cell.length_a   1.000
_cell.length_b   1.000
_cell.length_c   1.000
_cell.angle_alpha   90.00
_cell.angle_beta   90.00
_cell.angle_gamma   90.00
#
_symmetry.space_group_name_H-M   'P 1'
#
loop_
_entity.id
_entity.type
_entity.pdbx_description
1 polymer ?
#
loop_
_entity_poly.entity_id
_entity_poly.type
_entity_poly.pdbx_seq_one_letter_code
_entity_poly.pdbx_strand_id
1 'polypeptide(L)' 'MAWRGQLTKNLRELRFLFCQSSPASSSARSFVENNYKELKTLNPKLPILIRECRGTEPQLWVRYGTAPLPAWQSFASIRF' A
#
# COMPACT_ATOMS: atom_id res chain seq x y z
N MET A 1 -16.73 5.02 -6.90
CA MET A 1 -15.47 4.22 -6.99
C MET A 1 -14.54 4.75 -8.08
N ALA A 2 -14.07 6.01 -8.00
CA ALA A 2 -13.28 6.62 -9.08
C ALA A 2 -11.76 6.62 -8.82
N TRP A 3 -11.34 6.62 -7.55
CA TRP A 3 -9.92 6.78 -7.18
C TRP A 3 -9.11 5.50 -7.40
N ARG A 4 -9.71 4.31 -7.23
CA ARG A 4 -9.01 3.02 -7.32
C ARG A 4 -8.38 2.78 -8.71
N GLY A 5 -9.02 3.22 -9.79
CA GLY A 5 -8.49 3.08 -11.15
C GLY A 5 -7.43 4.14 -11.54
N GLN A 6 -7.29 5.22 -10.75
CA GLN A 6 -6.32 6.29 -11.04
C GLN A 6 -4.98 6.10 -10.32
N LEU A 7 -4.86 5.09 -9.45
CA LEU A 7 -3.65 4.80 -8.68
C LEU A 7 -2.42 4.56 -9.58
N THR A 8 -2.60 3.83 -10.69
CA THR A 8 -1.50 3.52 -11.63
C THR A 8 -0.89 4.75 -12.32
N LYS A 9 -1.60 5.89 -12.38
CA LYS A 9 -1.09 7.09 -13.07
C LYS A 9 0.03 7.78 -12.28
N ASN A 10 -0.05 7.74 -10.95
CA ASN A 10 0.83 8.52 -10.08
C ASN A 10 1.71 7.64 -9.17
N LEU A 11 1.31 6.38 -8.95
CA LEU A 11 2.01 5.45 -8.07
C LEU A 11 2.80 4.42 -8.89
N ARG A 12 4.03 4.15 -8.46
CA ARG A 12 4.85 3.05 -9.00
C ARG A 12 4.81 1.81 -8.12
N GLU A 13 4.75 1.98 -6.80
CA GLU A 13 4.74 0.85 -5.87
C GLU A 13 3.86 1.18 -4.67
N LEU A 14 3.12 0.18 -4.19
CA LEU A 14 2.33 0.26 -2.98
C LEU A 14 2.69 -0.92 -2.10
N ARG A 15 3.07 -0.65 -0.84
CA ARG A 15 3.49 -1.66 0.12
C ARG A 15 2.71 -1.53 1.42
N PHE A 16 2.06 -2.61 1.81
CA PHE A 16 1.41 -2.74 3.11
C PHE A 16 2.36 -3.45 4.08
N LEU A 17 2.60 -2.84 5.24
CA LEU A 17 3.25 -3.48 6.38
C LEU A 17 2.23 -3.58 7.51
N PHE A 18 1.94 -4.77 7.99
CA PHE A 18 1.05 -4.95 9.15
C PHE A 18 1.33 -6.28 9.84
N CYS A 19 0.78 -6.45 11.04
CA CYS A 19 0.91 -7.67 11.83
C CYS A 19 -0.29 -8.62 11.64
N GLN A 20 -0.03 -9.92 11.62
CA GLN A 20 -1.07 -10.95 11.43
C GLN A 20 -1.84 -11.28 12.72
N SER A 21 -1.31 -10.96 13.90
CA SER A 21 -1.95 -11.32 15.17
C SER A 21 -2.27 -10.12 16.07
N SER A 22 -1.65 -8.96 15.85
CA SER A 22 -1.88 -7.80 16.71
C SER A 22 -3.26 -7.18 16.47
N PRO A 23 -3.99 -6.80 17.53
CA PRO A 23 -5.28 -6.11 17.41
C PRO A 23 -5.15 -4.73 16.75
N ALA A 24 -4.01 -4.04 16.92
CA ALA A 24 -3.75 -2.74 16.30
C ALA A 24 -3.76 -2.80 14.77
N SER A 25 -3.41 -3.95 14.19
CA SER A 25 -3.39 -4.18 12.73
C SER A 25 -4.66 -4.81 12.17
N SER A 26 -5.71 -4.99 12.98
CA SER A 26 -6.96 -5.64 12.53
C SER A 26 -7.63 -4.88 11.39
N SER A 27 -7.66 -3.55 11.47
CA SER A 27 -8.26 -2.67 10.45
C SER A 27 -7.52 -2.77 9.10
N ALA A 28 -6.18 -2.75 9.13
CA ALA A 28 -5.35 -2.88 7.94
C ALA A 28 -5.54 -4.25 7.26
N ARG A 29 -5.68 -5.33 8.05
CA ARG A 29 -5.94 -6.68 7.53
C ARG A 29 -7.29 -6.75 6.79
N SER A 30 -8.36 -6.31 7.44
CA SER A 30 -9.70 -6.28 6.82
C SER A 30 -9.74 -5.38 5.58
N PHE A 31 -8.96 -4.30 5.55
CA PHE A 31 -8.84 -3.45 4.36
C PHE A 31 -8.21 -4.21 3.19
N VAL A 32 -7.09 -4.92 3.43
CA VAL A 32 -6.41 -5.68 2.39
C VAL A 32 -7.29 -6.83 1.88
N GLU A 33 -7.92 -7.60 2.77
CA GLU A 33 -8.79 -8.72 2.38
C GLU A 33 -9.95 -8.26 1.47
N ASN A 34 -10.63 -7.17 1.83
CA ASN A 34 -11.78 -6.69 1.07
C ASN A 34 -11.41 -5.97 -0.23
N ASN A 35 -10.29 -5.23 -0.26
CA ASN A 35 -9.98 -4.34 -1.39
C ASN A 35 -8.93 -4.92 -2.35
N TYR A 36 -8.14 -5.92 -1.95
CA TYR A 36 -6.99 -6.39 -2.74
C TYR A 36 -7.40 -6.90 -4.12
N LYS A 37 -8.51 -7.65 -4.21
CA LYS A 37 -9.02 -8.19 -5.48
C LYS A 37 -9.38 -7.06 -6.44
N GLU A 38 -10.14 -6.07 -5.98
CA GLU A 38 -10.54 -4.91 -6.77
C GLU A 38 -9.35 -4.04 -7.21
N LEU A 39 -8.39 -3.83 -6.30
CA LEU A 39 -7.20 -3.01 -6.60
C LEU A 39 -6.35 -3.67 -7.69
N LYS A 40 -6.21 -5.00 -7.64
CA LYS A 40 -5.42 -5.76 -8.61
C LYS A 40 -6.11 -5.90 -9.97
N THR A 41 -7.44 -6.06 -10.00
CA THR A 41 -8.18 -6.12 -11.27
C THR A 41 -8.16 -4.78 -12.00
N LEU A 42 -8.28 -3.67 -11.27
CA LEU A 42 -8.25 -2.33 -11.86
C LEU A 42 -6.83 -1.88 -12.27
N ASN A 43 -5.79 -2.42 -11.63
CA ASN A 43 -4.40 -1.96 -11.82
C ASN A 43 -3.42 -3.14 -11.97
N PRO A 44 -3.44 -3.87 -13.10
CA PRO A 44 -2.60 -5.06 -13.27
C PRO A 44 -1.09 -4.74 -13.34
N LYS A 45 -0.72 -3.49 -13.67
CA LYS A 45 0.68 -3.03 -13.78
C LYS A 45 1.25 -2.51 -12.46
N LEU A 46 0.42 -2.29 -11.44
CA LEU A 46 0.86 -1.73 -10.16
C LEU A 46 1.31 -2.87 -9.23
N PRO A 47 2.60 -2.95 -8.85
CA PRO A 47 3.06 -3.90 -7.85
C PRO A 47 2.53 -3.52 -6.46
N ILE A 48 1.61 -4.34 -5.95
CA ILE A 48 1.11 -4.27 -4.57
C ILE A 48 1.87 -5.33 -3.75
N LEU A 49 2.68 -4.88 -2.80
CA LEU A 49 3.50 -5.73 -1.93
C LEU A 49 2.87 -5.81 -0.54
N ILE A 50 2.59 -7.02 -0.06
CA ILE A 50 2.12 -7.24 1.32
C ILE A 50 3.28 -7.83 2.11
N ARG A 51 3.65 -7.18 3.22
CA ARG A 51 4.70 -7.63 4.14
C ARG A 51 4.09 -7.78 5.53
N GLU A 52 3.91 -9.03 5.93
CA GLU A 52 3.41 -9.35 7.26
C GLU A 52 4.58 -9.46 8.24
N CYS A 53 4.63 -8.60 9.25
CA CYS A 53 5.69 -8.57 10.26
C CYS A 53 5.07 -8.62 11.67
N ARG A 54 5.68 -9.37 12.59
CA ARG A 54 5.21 -9.46 13.98
C ARG A 54 5.65 -8.23 14.78
N GLY A 55 4.72 -7.64 15.53
CA GLY A 55 5.01 -6.51 16.43
C GLY A 55 5.21 -5.15 15.75
N THR A 56 4.92 -5.03 14.46
CA THR A 56 5.00 -3.76 13.73
C THR A 56 3.65 -3.07 13.65
N GLU A 57 3.64 -1.75 13.82
CA GLU A 57 2.47 -0.91 13.57
C GLU A 57 2.03 -1.00 12.09
N PRO A 58 0.73 -0.92 11.80
CA PRO A 58 0.25 -0.90 10.43
C PRO A 58 0.76 0.35 9.69
N GLN A 59 1.51 0.14 8.62
CA GLN A 59 2.07 1.20 7.77
C GLN A 59 1.77 0.96 6.30
N LEU A 60 1.45 2.04 5.60
CA LEU A 60 1.31 2.06 4.14
C LEU A 60 2.46 2.86 3.54
N TRP A 61 3.23 2.20 2.69
CA TRP A 61 4.34 2.78 1.96
C TRP A 61 3.95 2.94 0.51
N VAL A 62 4.13 4.14 -0.02
CA VAL A 62 3.81 4.45 -1.41
C VAL A 62 5.00 5.11 -2.07
N ARG A 63 5.35 4.61 -3.26
CA ARG A 63 6.38 5.21 -4.12
C ARG A 63 5.72 5.94 -5.27
N TYR A 64 5.92 7.25 -5.33
CA TYR A 64 5.40 8.10 -6.39
C TYR A 64 6.35 8.14 -7.60
N GLY A 65 5.78 8.22 -8.80
CA GLY A 65 6.51 8.01 -10.05
C GLY A 65 7.04 9.25 -10.77
N THR A 66 6.80 10.47 -10.26
CA THR A 66 6.85 11.69 -11.08
C THR A 66 7.77 12.81 -10.57
N ALA A 67 8.69 12.56 -9.64
CA ALA A 67 9.65 13.57 -9.21
C ALA A 67 11.08 13.20 -9.61
N PRO A 68 11.91 14.14 -10.10
CA PRO A 68 13.35 13.94 -10.30
C PRO A 68 14.12 13.87 -8.96
N LEU A 69 13.44 13.55 -7.87
CA LEU A 69 14.03 13.49 -6.54
C LEU A 69 14.83 12.19 -6.38
N PRO A 70 15.97 12.24 -5.66
CA PRO A 70 16.77 11.06 -5.38
C PRO A 70 15.91 9.97 -4.71
N ALA A 71 16.12 8.72 -5.10
CA ALA A 71 15.28 7.56 -4.76
C ALA A 71 15.03 7.35 -3.24
N TRP A 72 15.81 8.00 -2.38
CA TRP A 72 15.66 7.98 -0.92
C TRP A 72 14.53 8.88 -0.38
N GLN A 73 14.06 9.88 -1.15
CA GLN A 73 13.02 10.84 -0.72
C GLN A 73 11.61 10.57 -1.29
N SER A 74 11.44 9.54 -2.12
CA SER A 74 10.16 9.28 -2.81
C SER A 74 9.17 8.40 -2.02
N PHE A 75 9.46 8.11 -0.75
CA PHE A 75 8.61 7.28 0.11
C PHE A 75 7.72 8.16 0.99
N ALA A 76 6.41 8.09 0.77
CA ALA A 76 5.45 8.54 1.78
C ALA A 76 5.03 7.33 2.61
N SER A 77 5.24 7.40 3.92
CA SER A 77 4.72 6.42 4.88
C SER A 77 3.50 7.02 5.59
N ILE A 78 2.33 6.45 5.36
CA ILE A 78 1.13 6.75 6.16
C ILE A 78 1.09 5.72 7.30
N ARG A 79 1.16 6.22 8.53
CA ARG A 79 0.89 5.44 9.74
C ARG A 79 -0.62 5.49 9.98
N PHE A 80 -1.24 4.32 10.12
CA PHE A 80 -2.66 4.18 10.45
C PHE A 80 -2.89 4.24 11.96
#